data_AF-A0A413WLT6-F1
#
_entry.id   AF-A0A413WLT6-F1
#
_cell.length_a   1.000
_cell.length_b   1.000
_cell.length_c   1.000
_cell.angle_alpha   90.00
_cell.angle_beta   90.00
_cell.angle_gamma   90.00
#
_symmetry.space_group_name_H-M   'P 1'
#
loop_
_entity.id
_entity.type
_entity.pdbx_description
1 polymer ?
#
loop_
_entity_poly.entity_id
_entity_poly.type
_entity_poly.pdbx_seq_one_letter_code
_entity_poly.pdbx_strand_id
1 'polypeptide(L)'
;MSITYFITGVCLFSTLSLVFIWLAERPVNRTKLKVFATLLYVVLVGTSLYFHQSERALSETTTDLKVLESAHNQELLKLREDHEEKLEWQRIEVEREIRAELEAKYAYKENSLNATLIEKTIDLEETIKSQRSEIYALEDKVRVAVSENETLRNELDDLQSAYDNTFEEEPDVVFVEYYDSCEEMTLYYPDSVDSEHEAYSILLDEDMDGVACGPSEQ
;
A
#
# COMPACT_ATOMS: atom_id res chain seq x y z
N MET A 1 -54.69 -59.58 14.60
CA MET A 1 -55.71 -60.49 15.17
C MET A 1 -55.89 -61.66 14.22
N SER A 2 -55.35 -62.82 14.56
CA SER A 2 -55.25 -63.97 13.66
C SER A 2 -56.57 -64.73 13.49
N ILE A 3 -56.79 -65.29 12.30
CA ILE A 3 -57.92 -66.16 11.90
C ILE A 3 -58.23 -67.26 12.93
N THR A 4 -57.23 -67.68 13.70
CA THR A 4 -57.35 -68.62 14.80
C THR A 4 -58.36 -68.17 15.87
N TYR A 5 -58.41 -66.88 16.22
CA TYR A 5 -59.37 -66.36 17.21
C TYR A 5 -60.83 -66.45 16.73
N PHE A 6 -61.05 -66.21 15.43
CA PHE A 6 -62.38 -66.36 14.81
C PHE A 6 -62.82 -67.83 14.81
N ILE A 7 -61.93 -68.74 14.42
CA ILE A 7 -62.24 -70.19 14.39
C ILE A 7 -62.53 -70.71 15.81
N THR A 8 -61.71 -70.33 16.81
CA THR A 8 -61.97 -70.73 18.21
C THR A 8 -63.27 -70.13 18.74
N GLY A 9 -63.60 -68.89 18.36
CA GLY A 9 -64.87 -68.26 18.70
C GLY A 9 -66.06 -69.03 18.12
N VAL A 10 -66.05 -69.33 16.82
CA VAL A 10 -67.11 -70.10 16.15
C VAL A 10 -67.26 -71.50 16.73
N CYS A 11 -66.15 -72.20 17.03
CA CYS A 11 -66.19 -73.51 17.68
C CYS A 11 -66.81 -73.44 19.08
N LEU A 12 -66.45 -72.44 19.90
CA LEU A 12 -67.03 -72.25 21.23
C LEU A 12 -68.53 -71.95 21.14
N PHE A 13 -68.96 -71.07 20.24
CA PHE A 13 -70.39 -70.79 20.02
C PHE A 13 -71.15 -72.03 19.55
N SER A 14 -70.58 -72.83 18.65
CA SER A 14 -71.17 -74.10 18.18
C SER A 14 -71.34 -75.13 19.32
N THR A 15 -70.31 -75.29 20.16
CA THR A 15 -70.39 -76.20 21.33
C THR A 15 -71.42 -75.72 22.37
N LEU A 16 -71.50 -74.41 22.63
CA LEU A 16 -72.54 -73.83 23.49
C LEU A 16 -73.94 -74.10 22.93
N SER A 17 -74.15 -73.91 21.62
CA SER A 17 -75.42 -74.20 20.95
C SER A 17 -75.81 -75.69 21.06
N LEU A 18 -74.87 -76.62 20.86
CA LEU A 18 -75.13 -78.06 21.01
C LEU A 18 -75.50 -78.44 22.45
N VAL A 19 -74.86 -77.81 23.44
CA VAL A 19 -75.19 -78.03 24.85
C VAL A 19 -76.57 -77.47 25.21
N PHE A 20 -76.95 -76.30 24.66
CA PHE A 20 -78.31 -75.76 24.79
C PHE A 20 -79.37 -76.69 24.18
N ILE A 21 -79.08 -77.31 23.02
CA ILE A 21 -79.97 -78.30 22.38
C ILE A 21 -80.09 -79.56 23.25
N TRP A 22 -78.99 -80.03 23.85
CA TRP A 22 -78.99 -81.19 24.75
C TRP A 22 -79.72 -80.93 26.10
N LEU A 23 -79.77 -79.67 26.54
CA LEU A 23 -80.53 -79.22 27.72
C LEU A 23 -82.02 -79.01 27.44
N ALA A 24 -82.47 -79.00 26.18
CA ALA A 24 -83.86 -78.72 25.80
C ALA A 24 -84.83 -79.91 25.99
N GLU A 25 -84.35 -81.10 26.40
CA GLU A 25 -85.21 -82.21 26.79
C GLU A 25 -86.00 -81.88 28.07
N ARG A 26 -87.33 -81.84 27.98
CA ARG A 26 -88.21 -81.73 29.16
C ARG A 26 -88.56 -83.13 29.69
N PRO A 27 -88.46 -83.39 31.02
CA PRO A 27 -87.97 -82.50 32.08
C PRO A 27 -86.44 -82.46 32.15
N VAL A 28 -85.88 -81.25 32.32
CA VAL A 28 -84.43 -81.02 32.38
C VAL A 28 -83.85 -81.72 33.61
N ASN A 29 -82.92 -82.63 33.38
CA ASN A 29 -82.31 -83.42 34.45
C ASN A 29 -81.34 -82.53 35.28
N ARG A 30 -81.56 -82.44 36.61
CA ARG A 30 -80.80 -81.56 37.52
C ARG A 30 -79.29 -81.82 37.51
N THR A 31 -78.87 -83.05 37.22
CA THR A 31 -77.44 -83.42 37.10
C THR A 31 -76.81 -82.83 35.86
N LYS A 32 -77.49 -82.87 34.70
CA LYS A 32 -77.04 -82.27 33.43
C LYS A 32 -76.78 -80.76 33.56
N LEU A 33 -77.70 -80.05 34.23
CA LEU A 33 -77.56 -78.60 34.48
C LEU A 33 -76.37 -78.27 35.40
N LYS A 34 -76.14 -79.06 36.46
CA LYS A 34 -75.00 -78.86 37.37
C LYS A 34 -73.66 -79.09 36.67
N VAL A 35 -73.58 -80.11 35.80
CA VAL A 35 -72.36 -80.39 35.02
C VAL A 35 -72.08 -79.25 34.02
N PHE A 36 -73.12 -78.72 33.37
CA PHE A 36 -72.94 -77.57 32.49
C PHE A 36 -72.50 -76.31 33.23
N ALA A 37 -73.15 -75.98 34.35
CA ALA A 37 -72.81 -74.80 35.14
C ALA A 37 -71.37 -74.86 35.68
N THR A 38 -70.91 -76.04 36.09
CA THR A 38 -69.53 -76.25 36.56
C THR A 38 -68.51 -76.16 35.43
N LEU A 39 -68.79 -76.74 34.26
CA LEU A 39 -67.93 -76.58 33.07
C LEU A 39 -67.85 -75.12 32.61
N LEU A 40 -68.98 -74.41 32.57
CA LEU A 40 -69.04 -73.00 32.18
C LEU A 40 -68.28 -72.13 33.19
N TYR A 41 -68.37 -72.44 34.48
CA TYR A 41 -67.58 -71.78 35.52
C TYR A 41 -66.07 -72.01 35.32
N VAL A 42 -65.63 -73.24 35.06
CA VAL A 42 -64.21 -73.56 34.79
C VAL A 42 -63.70 -72.84 33.54
N VAL A 43 -64.51 -72.77 32.48
CA VAL A 43 -64.15 -72.03 31.26
C VAL A 43 -64.03 -70.53 31.53
N LEU A 44 -64.97 -69.93 32.26
CA LEU A 44 -64.91 -68.50 32.62
C LEU A 44 -63.71 -68.15 33.50
N VAL A 45 -63.37 -68.99 34.48
CA VAL A 45 -62.18 -68.78 35.32
C VAL A 45 -60.89 -69.01 34.52
N GLY A 46 -60.87 -70.02 33.65
CA GLY A 46 -59.73 -70.29 32.77
C GLY A 46 -59.46 -69.15 31.78
N THR A 47 -60.50 -68.59 31.17
CA THR A 47 -60.35 -67.46 30.24
C THR A 47 -59.98 -66.16 30.96
N SER A 48 -60.47 -65.92 32.17
CA SER A 48 -60.06 -64.74 32.95
C SER A 48 -58.59 -64.80 33.37
N LEU A 49 -58.12 -65.98 33.81
CA LEU A 49 -56.71 -66.21 34.13
C LEU A 49 -55.81 -66.03 32.90
N TYR A 50 -56.22 -66.60 31.75
CA TYR A 50 -55.49 -66.45 30.50
C TYR A 50 -55.44 -64.99 30.03
N PHE A 51 -56.57 -64.28 30.10
CA PHE A 51 -56.62 -62.86 29.75
C PHE A 51 -55.71 -62.04 30.66
N HIS A 52 -55.78 -62.26 31.97
CA HIS A 52 -54.94 -61.55 32.93
C HIS A 52 -53.44 -61.82 32.72
N GLN A 53 -53.07 -63.06 32.40
CA GLN A 53 -51.67 -63.42 32.11
C GLN A 53 -51.19 -62.79 30.79
N SER A 54 -52.06 -62.75 29.76
CA SER A 54 -51.74 -62.11 28.48
C SER A 54 -51.59 -60.59 28.61
N GLU A 55 -52.40 -59.95 29.44
CA GLU A 55 -52.32 -58.51 29.71
C GLU A 55 -51.04 -58.17 30.48
N ARG A 56 -50.62 -59.01 31.43
CA ARG A 56 -49.32 -58.87 32.10
C ARG A 56 -48.15 -58.99 31.12
N ALA A 57 -48.12 -60.03 30.30
CA ALA A 57 -47.06 -60.23 29.31
C ALA A 57 -47.00 -59.07 28.28
N LEU A 58 -48.16 -58.52 27.90
CA LEU A 58 -48.22 -57.38 27.00
C LEU A 58 -47.77 -56.09 27.70
N SER A 59 -48.10 -55.91 28.98
CA SER A 59 -47.61 -54.78 29.77
C SER A 59 -46.09 -54.82 29.94
N GLU A 60 -45.51 -55.99 30.23
CA GLU A 60 -44.05 -56.18 30.36
C GLU A 60 -43.31 -55.91 29.04
N THR A 61 -43.80 -56.48 27.94
CA THR A 61 -43.17 -56.25 26.63
C THR A 61 -43.27 -54.79 26.17
N THR A 62 -44.37 -54.10 26.47
CA THR A 62 -44.49 -52.67 26.17
C THR A 62 -43.60 -51.79 27.05
N THR A 63 -43.40 -52.15 28.32
CA THR A 63 -42.42 -51.45 29.17
C THR A 63 -41.00 -51.68 28.68
N ASP A 64 -40.64 -52.91 28.35
CA ASP A 64 -39.30 -53.25 27.86
C ASP A 64 -39.01 -52.56 26.53
N LEU A 65 -39.99 -52.49 25.62
CA LEU A 65 -39.86 -51.76 24.36
C LEU A 65 -39.61 -50.27 24.59
N LYS A 66 -40.34 -49.64 25.53
CA LYS A 66 -40.13 -48.22 25.88
C LYS A 66 -38.76 -47.97 26.50
N VAL A 67 -38.29 -48.87 27.36
CA VAL A 67 -36.96 -48.78 27.96
C VAL A 67 -35.90 -48.88 26.86
N LEU A 68 -36.03 -49.86 25.95
CA LEU A 68 -35.10 -50.02 24.83
C LEU A 68 -35.11 -48.82 23.89
N GLU A 69 -36.29 -48.30 23.54
CA GLU A 69 -36.44 -47.10 22.72
C GLU A 69 -35.80 -45.88 23.39
N SER A 70 -35.98 -45.70 24.70
CA SER A 70 -35.35 -44.61 25.45
C SER A 70 -33.83 -44.73 25.48
N ALA A 71 -33.29 -45.95 25.64
CA ALA A 71 -31.85 -46.20 25.61
C ALA A 71 -31.25 -45.94 24.22
N HIS A 72 -31.94 -46.39 23.16
CA HIS A 72 -31.52 -46.16 21.79
C HIS A 72 -31.54 -44.67 21.41
N ASN A 73 -32.59 -43.95 21.81
CA ASN A 73 -32.67 -42.50 21.61
C ASN A 73 -31.56 -41.77 22.37
N GLN A 74 -31.22 -42.21 23.58
CA GLN A 74 -30.12 -41.63 24.35
C GLN A 74 -28.76 -41.89 23.69
N GLU A 75 -28.55 -43.07 23.11
CA GLU A 75 -27.33 -43.38 22.36
C GLU A 75 -27.21 -42.54 21.08
N LEU A 76 -28.32 -42.34 20.36
CA LEU A 76 -28.36 -41.46 19.18
C LEU A 76 -28.07 -40.00 19.53
N LEU A 77 -28.53 -39.51 20.68
CA LEU A 77 -28.22 -38.17 21.16
C LEU A 77 -26.73 -38.01 21.45
N LYS A 78 -26.13 -38.96 22.17
CA LYS A 78 -24.68 -38.95 22.43
C LYS A 78 -23.87 -38.99 21.15
N LEU A 79 -24.26 -39.84 20.20
CA LEU A 79 -23.57 -39.93 18.91
C LEU A 79 -23.66 -38.61 18.11
N ARG A 80 -24.79 -37.90 18.21
CA ARG A 80 -24.95 -36.58 17.60
C ARG A 80 -24.06 -35.55 18.28
N GLU A 81 -24.08 -35.49 19.61
CA GLU A 81 -23.25 -34.57 20.40
C GLU A 81 -21.76 -34.78 20.08
N ASP A 82 -21.28 -36.03 20.09
CA ASP A 82 -19.90 -36.38 19.74
C ASP A 82 -19.54 -35.96 18.31
N HIS A 83 -20.49 -36.11 17.37
CA HIS A 83 -20.28 -35.71 15.98
C HIS A 83 -20.20 -34.19 15.83
N GLU A 84 -21.07 -33.45 16.50
CA GLU A 84 -21.06 -31.98 16.52
C GLU A 84 -19.77 -31.45 17.14
N GLU A 85 -19.35 -32.00 18.29
CA GLU A 85 -18.08 -31.65 18.93
C GLU A 85 -16.88 -31.91 17.99
N LYS A 86 -16.88 -33.04 17.28
CA LYS A 86 -15.81 -33.35 16.31
C LYS A 86 -15.78 -32.36 15.15
N LEU A 87 -16.93 -31.93 14.65
CA LEU A 87 -17.02 -30.91 13.60
C LEU A 87 -16.54 -29.54 14.08
N GLU A 88 -16.84 -29.17 15.33
CA GLU A 88 -16.34 -27.94 15.94
C GLU A 88 -14.81 -27.97 16.09
N TRP A 89 -14.25 -29.07 16.58
CA TRP A 89 -12.80 -29.24 16.64
C TRP A 89 -12.13 -29.14 15.27
N GLN A 90 -12.72 -29.77 14.25
CA GLN A 90 -12.21 -29.67 12.88
C GLN A 90 -12.26 -28.23 12.35
N ARG A 91 -13.33 -27.49 12.63
CA ARG A 91 -13.45 -26.08 12.25
C ARG A 91 -12.37 -25.24 12.92
N ILE A 92 -12.18 -25.40 14.22
CA ILE A 92 -11.17 -24.66 14.99
C ILE A 92 -9.77 -24.94 14.46
N GLU A 93 -9.47 -26.19 14.13
CA GLU A 93 -8.15 -26.55 13.61
C GLU A 93 -7.90 -25.96 12.21
N VAL A 94 -8.89 -26.03 11.31
CA VAL A 94 -8.82 -25.40 9.99
C VAL A 94 -8.65 -23.88 10.12
N GLU A 95 -9.38 -23.22 11.04
CA GLU A 95 -9.22 -21.79 11.28
C GLU A 95 -7.83 -21.44 11.82
N ARG A 96 -7.26 -22.28 12.70
CA ARG A 96 -5.89 -22.10 13.20
C ARG A 96 -4.87 -22.25 12.07
N GLU A 97 -4.99 -23.28 11.23
CA GLU A 97 -4.10 -23.50 10.09
C GLU A 97 -4.16 -22.32 9.11
N ILE A 98 -5.36 -21.88 8.74
CA ILE A 98 -5.55 -20.72 7.85
C ILE A 98 -4.90 -19.48 8.47
N ARG A 99 -5.09 -19.22 9.76
CA ARG A 99 -4.50 -18.07 10.45
C ARG A 99 -2.97 -18.14 10.43
N ALA A 100 -2.39 -19.31 10.75
CA ALA A 100 -0.96 -19.51 10.74
C ALA A 100 -0.35 -19.31 9.33
N GLU A 101 -1.00 -19.82 8.29
CA GLU A 101 -0.58 -19.58 6.90
C GLU A 101 -0.65 -18.11 6.51
N LEU A 102 -1.72 -17.41 6.94
CA LEU A 102 -1.92 -15.99 6.66
C LEU A 102 -0.81 -15.15 7.31
N GLU A 103 -0.54 -15.41 8.60
CA GLU A 103 0.54 -14.76 9.35
C GLU A 103 1.91 -15.04 8.73
N ALA A 104 2.18 -16.28 8.31
CA ALA A 104 3.42 -16.64 7.61
C ALA A 104 3.56 -15.91 6.27
N LYS A 105 2.49 -15.78 5.49
CA LYS A 105 2.47 -15.02 4.23
C LYS A 105 2.72 -13.53 4.46
N TYR A 106 2.11 -12.95 5.49
CA TYR A 106 2.35 -11.55 5.84
C TYR A 106 3.79 -11.31 6.30
N ALA A 107 4.31 -12.16 7.19
CA ALA A 107 5.69 -12.07 7.65
C ALA A 107 6.71 -12.23 6.49
N TYR A 108 6.46 -13.16 5.56
CA TYR A 108 7.29 -13.33 4.38
C TYR A 108 7.28 -12.08 3.48
N LYS A 109 6.09 -11.51 3.23
CA LYS A 109 5.93 -10.31 2.41
C LYS A 109 6.60 -9.09 3.06
N GLU A 110 6.48 -8.93 4.37
CA GLU A 110 7.13 -7.86 5.12
C GLU A 110 8.65 -8.00 5.05
N ASN A 111 9.18 -9.20 5.28
CA ASN A 111 10.62 -9.46 5.19
C ASN A 111 11.17 -9.21 3.79
N SER A 112 10.47 -9.61 2.73
CA SER A 112 10.92 -9.37 1.35
C SER A 112 10.87 -7.90 0.96
N LEU A 113 9.82 -7.18 1.39
CA LEU A 113 9.70 -5.75 1.16
C LEU A 113 10.80 -4.98 1.91
N ASN A 114 11.05 -5.34 3.18
CA ASN A 114 12.11 -4.75 3.98
C ASN A 114 13.49 -5.01 3.36
N ALA A 115 13.78 -6.22 2.90
CA ALA A 115 15.02 -6.53 2.20
C ALA A 115 15.19 -5.68 0.92
N THR A 116 14.12 -5.54 0.13
CA THR A 116 14.13 -4.72 -1.09
C THR A 116 14.33 -3.22 -0.77
N LEU A 117 13.71 -2.73 0.31
CA LEU A 117 13.89 -1.35 0.75
C LEU A 117 15.32 -1.10 1.23
N ILE A 118 15.91 -2.04 1.96
CA ILE A 118 17.31 -1.94 2.40
C ILE A 118 18.25 -1.90 1.20
N GLU A 119 18.07 -2.79 0.22
CA GLU A 119 18.87 -2.80 -1.03
C GLU A 119 18.77 -1.46 -1.76
N LYS A 120 17.55 -0.95 -1.99
CA LYS A 120 17.36 0.37 -2.61
C LYS A 120 17.96 1.51 -1.80
N THR A 121 17.96 1.42 -0.47
CA THR A 121 18.57 2.44 0.38
C THR A 121 20.08 2.47 0.19
N ILE A 122 20.71 1.30 0.11
CA ILE A 122 22.15 1.16 -0.16
C ILE A 122 22.50 1.73 -1.55
N ASP A 123 21.74 1.37 -2.58
CA ASP A 123 21.96 1.88 -3.95
C ASP A 123 21.86 3.42 -4.03
N LEU A 124 20.88 3.99 -3.32
CA LEU A 124 20.70 5.44 -3.25
C LEU A 124 21.84 6.10 -2.47
N GLU A 125 22.31 5.51 -1.38
CA GLU A 125 23.46 6.01 -0.63
C GLU A 125 24.74 6.01 -1.48
N GLU A 126 24.98 4.95 -2.27
CA GLU A 126 26.11 4.88 -3.20
C GLU A 126 26.00 5.94 -4.30
N THR A 127 24.80 6.12 -4.86
CA THR A 127 24.53 7.17 -5.86
C THR A 127 24.80 8.57 -5.29
N ILE A 128 24.31 8.86 -4.08
CA ILE A 128 24.54 10.14 -3.39
C ILE A 128 26.03 10.36 -3.14
N LYS A 129 26.76 9.31 -2.73
CA LYS A 129 28.21 9.40 -2.50
C LYS A 129 28.96 9.70 -3.81
N SER A 130 28.58 9.03 -4.89
CA SER A 130 29.13 9.29 -6.23
C SER A 130 28.88 10.73 -6.67
N GLN A 131 27.63 11.21 -6.58
CA GLN A 131 27.25 12.58 -6.92
C GLN A 131 28.00 13.62 -6.07
N ARG A 132 28.21 13.37 -4.78
CA ARG A 132 29.01 14.25 -3.91
C ARG A 132 30.46 14.36 -4.39
N SER A 133 31.06 13.25 -4.82
CA SER A 133 32.43 13.26 -5.33
C SER A 133 32.54 14.06 -6.64
N GLU A 134 31.53 13.97 -7.50
CA GLU A 134 31.45 14.75 -8.74
C GLU A 134 31.27 16.25 -8.45
N ILE A 135 30.42 16.61 -7.49
CA ILE A 135 30.25 17.99 -7.04
C ILE A 135 31.59 18.57 -6.57
N TYR A 136 32.34 17.86 -5.72
CA TYR A 136 33.64 18.34 -5.25
C TYR A 136 34.65 18.51 -6.39
N ALA A 137 34.64 17.62 -7.39
CA ALA A 137 35.50 17.75 -8.55
C ALA A 137 35.11 18.96 -9.43
N LEU A 138 33.81 19.25 -9.55
CA LEU A 138 33.32 20.43 -10.26
C LEU A 138 33.61 21.72 -9.51
N GLU A 139 33.43 21.74 -8.19
CA GLU A 139 33.77 22.88 -7.32
C GLU A 139 35.26 23.22 -7.44
N ASP A 140 36.14 22.22 -7.48
CA ASP A 140 37.58 22.43 -7.68
C ASP A 140 37.88 23.06 -9.04
N LYS A 141 37.26 22.57 -10.11
CA LYS A 141 37.39 23.16 -11.46
C LYS A 141 36.90 24.61 -11.50
N VAL A 142 35.77 24.90 -10.86
CA VAL A 142 35.24 26.26 -10.78
C VAL A 142 36.20 27.17 -10.03
N ARG A 143 36.78 26.71 -8.91
CA ARG A 143 37.77 27.47 -8.14
C ARG A 143 38.99 27.83 -8.98
N VAL A 144 39.54 26.88 -9.74
CA VAL A 144 40.68 27.12 -10.64
C VAL A 144 40.30 28.14 -11.73
N ALA A 145 39.17 27.94 -12.40
CA ALA A 145 38.71 28.86 -13.45
C ALA A 145 38.43 30.28 -12.93
N VAL A 146 37.97 30.42 -11.68
CA VAL A 146 37.81 31.73 -11.03
C VAL A 146 39.17 32.39 -10.78
N SER A 147 40.15 31.64 -10.28
CA SER A 147 41.51 32.14 -10.08
C SER A 147 42.16 32.60 -11.40
N GLU A 148 41.99 31.83 -12.47
CA GLU A 148 42.51 32.19 -13.80
C GLU A 148 41.83 33.44 -14.37
N ASN A 149 40.52 33.60 -14.15
CA ASN A 149 39.81 34.83 -14.54
C ASN A 149 40.33 36.05 -13.75
N GLU A 150 40.63 35.89 -12.47
CA GLU A 150 41.19 36.99 -11.67
C GLU A 150 42.58 37.39 -12.15
N THR A 151 43.44 36.44 -12.51
CA THR A 151 44.76 36.74 -13.09
C THR A 151 44.63 37.45 -14.44
N LEU A 152 43.75 36.97 -15.33
CA LEU A 152 43.52 37.60 -16.63
C LEU A 152 42.94 39.02 -16.50
N ARG A 153 42.10 39.27 -15.49
CA ARG A 153 41.59 40.62 -15.21
C ARG A 153 42.69 41.57 -14.77
N ASN A 154 43.58 41.12 -13.88
CA ASN A 154 44.71 41.93 -13.44
C ASN A 154 45.67 42.23 -14.62
N GLU A 155 45.97 41.25 -15.47
CA GLU A 155 46.80 41.46 -16.67
C GLU A 155 46.15 42.47 -17.64
N LEU A 156 44.83 42.43 -17.80
CA LEU A 156 44.10 43.38 -18.62
C LEU A 156 44.18 44.81 -18.04
N ASP A 157 43.99 44.95 -16.73
CA ASP A 157 44.09 46.24 -16.03
C ASP A 157 45.53 46.81 -16.12
N ASP A 158 46.56 45.97 -15.97
CA ASP A 158 47.97 46.36 -16.13
C ASP A 158 48.25 46.84 -17.55
N LEU A 159 47.82 46.11 -18.58
CA LEU A 159 47.98 46.50 -19.99
C LEU A 159 47.23 47.81 -20.31
N GLN A 160 46.03 47.99 -19.78
CA GLN A 160 45.26 49.22 -19.98
C GLN A 160 45.96 50.41 -19.34
N SER A 161 46.48 50.26 -18.12
CA SER A 161 47.25 51.32 -17.45
C SER A 161 48.53 51.68 -18.22
N ALA A 162 49.22 50.70 -18.82
CA ALA A 162 50.40 50.96 -19.64
C ALA A 162 50.04 51.72 -20.92
N TYR A 163 48.92 51.37 -21.57
CA TYR A 163 48.44 52.07 -22.76
C TYR A 163 48.09 53.54 -22.47
N ASP A 164 47.33 53.80 -21.40
CA ASP A 164 46.91 55.16 -21.03
C ASP A 164 48.10 56.08 -20.69
N ASN A 165 49.17 55.53 -20.07
CA ASN A 165 50.38 56.29 -19.75
C ASN A 165 51.28 56.59 -20.97
N THR A 166 51.05 55.98 -22.15
CA THR A 166 51.92 56.17 -23.32
C THR A 166 51.43 57.28 -24.26
N PHE A 167 50.26 57.88 -24.01
CA PHE A 167 49.58 58.81 -24.94
C PHE A 167 49.47 60.27 -24.46
N GLU A 168 50.14 60.65 -23.37
CA GLU A 168 50.19 62.04 -22.89
C GLU A 168 51.57 62.66 -23.13
N GLU A 169 51.90 63.01 -24.38
CA GLU A 169 52.89 64.05 -24.74
C GLU A 169 52.91 64.24 -26.27
N GLU A 170 52.02 65.10 -26.80
CA GLU A 170 52.25 65.74 -28.11
C GLU A 170 52.78 67.17 -27.86
N PRO A 171 53.93 67.58 -28.44
CA PRO A 171 54.42 68.93 -28.31
C PRO A 171 53.65 69.90 -29.22
N ASP A 172 53.17 71.01 -28.66
CA ASP A 172 52.59 72.15 -29.38
C ASP A 172 53.56 72.65 -30.47
N VAL A 173 53.17 72.51 -31.74
CA VAL A 173 53.91 73.04 -32.89
C VAL A 173 53.58 74.53 -33.03
N VAL A 174 54.44 75.40 -32.49
CA VAL A 174 54.37 76.86 -32.73
C VAL A 174 54.87 77.12 -34.16
N PHE A 175 53.99 77.65 -35.02
CA PHE A 175 54.29 78.01 -36.40
C PHE A 175 54.94 79.40 -36.41
N VAL A 176 56.23 79.50 -36.72
CA VAL A 176 56.92 80.81 -36.85
C VAL A 176 56.85 81.23 -38.31
N GLU A 177 56.23 82.37 -38.58
CA GLU A 177 56.14 82.96 -39.92
C GLU A 177 57.42 83.73 -40.24
N TYR A 178 58.08 83.43 -41.35
CA TYR A 178 59.39 84.01 -41.71
C TYR A 178 59.33 84.67 -43.08
N TYR A 179 59.91 85.87 -43.20
CA TYR A 179 60.01 86.66 -44.43
C TYR A 179 61.46 86.92 -44.79
N ASP A 180 61.80 86.86 -46.08
CA ASP A 180 63.19 87.00 -46.55
C ASP A 180 63.64 88.47 -46.69
N SER A 181 62.70 89.42 -46.75
CA SER A 181 63.00 90.84 -46.94
C SER A 181 61.92 91.76 -46.38
N CYS A 182 62.29 93.01 -46.12
CA CYS A 182 61.31 94.04 -45.72
C CYS A 182 60.25 94.29 -46.79
N GLU A 183 60.60 94.20 -48.08
CA GLU A 183 59.63 94.37 -49.17
C GLU A 183 58.53 93.30 -49.11
N GLU A 184 58.91 92.06 -48.80
CA GLU A 184 57.97 90.95 -48.64
C GLU A 184 57.13 91.11 -47.38
N MET A 185 57.75 91.50 -46.26
CA MET A 185 57.05 91.68 -45.00
C MET A 185 56.06 92.85 -45.07
N THR A 186 56.40 93.98 -45.70
CA THR A 186 55.53 95.16 -45.86
C THR A 186 54.27 94.89 -46.70
N LEU A 187 54.28 93.86 -47.56
CA LEU A 187 53.06 93.44 -48.28
C LEU A 187 51.95 92.94 -47.33
N TYR A 188 52.35 92.32 -46.22
CA TYR A 188 51.43 91.77 -45.22
C TYR A 188 51.29 92.69 -44.01
N TYR A 189 52.39 93.33 -43.60
CA TYR A 189 52.51 94.22 -42.45
C TYR A 189 53.06 95.60 -42.88
N PRO A 190 52.21 96.47 -43.46
CA PRO A 190 52.67 97.77 -43.98
C PRO A 190 53.13 98.73 -42.88
N ASP A 191 52.70 98.51 -41.64
CA ASP A 191 52.95 99.38 -40.49
C ASP A 191 54.14 98.91 -39.63
N SER A 192 55.06 98.11 -40.20
CA SER A 192 56.19 97.46 -39.51
C SER A 192 55.79 96.41 -38.46
N VAL A 193 56.76 95.64 -37.95
CA VAL A 193 56.50 94.50 -37.05
C VAL A 193 57.34 94.65 -35.79
N ASP A 194 56.69 94.73 -34.62
CA ASP A 194 57.36 94.84 -33.34
C ASP A 194 57.98 93.50 -32.87
N SER A 195 58.95 93.57 -31.96
CA SER A 195 59.67 92.40 -31.43
C SER A 195 58.81 91.35 -30.69
N GLU A 196 57.55 91.66 -30.34
CA GLU A 196 56.65 90.72 -29.68
C GLU A 196 55.80 89.92 -30.68
N HIS A 197 55.77 90.34 -31.94
CA HIS A 197 54.99 89.71 -33.00
C HIS A 197 55.70 88.45 -33.56
N GLU A 198 54.94 87.40 -33.87
CA GLU A 198 55.47 86.09 -34.34
C GLU A 198 56.27 86.19 -35.65
N ALA A 199 55.94 87.18 -36.49
CA ALA A 199 56.63 87.51 -37.73
C ALA A 199 57.90 88.37 -37.57
N TYR A 200 58.25 88.77 -36.35
CA TYR A 200 59.44 89.59 -36.12
C TYR A 200 60.70 88.81 -36.46
N SER A 201 61.59 89.45 -37.21
CA SER A 201 62.91 88.92 -37.52
C SER A 201 63.96 89.98 -37.23
N ILE A 202 64.90 89.63 -36.35
CA ILE A 202 66.08 90.49 -36.05
C ILE A 202 66.94 90.77 -37.30
N LEU A 203 66.80 89.97 -38.36
CA LEU A 203 67.51 90.18 -39.62
C LEU A 203 66.90 91.32 -40.44
N LEU A 204 65.64 91.69 -40.17
CA LEU A 204 64.88 92.74 -40.86
C LEU A 204 64.78 94.04 -40.05
N ASP A 205 65.36 94.06 -38.86
CA ASP A 205 65.48 95.21 -37.96
C ASP A 205 66.91 95.77 -38.09
N GLU A 206 67.13 96.58 -39.14
CA GLU A 206 68.48 97.04 -39.53
C GLU A 206 69.10 98.00 -38.49
N ASP A 207 68.28 98.78 -37.80
CA ASP A 207 68.67 99.74 -36.76
C ASP A 207 68.53 99.19 -35.34
N MET A 208 67.99 97.98 -35.18
CA MET A 208 67.83 97.27 -33.90
C MET A 208 67.02 98.07 -32.89
N ASP A 209 66.01 98.81 -33.36
CA ASP A 209 65.12 99.60 -32.53
C ASP A 209 63.97 98.77 -31.93
N GLY A 210 63.90 97.48 -32.29
CA GLY A 210 62.87 96.54 -31.87
C GLY A 210 61.66 96.52 -32.81
N VAL A 211 61.76 97.16 -33.98
CA VAL A 211 60.72 97.26 -35.00
C VAL A 211 61.31 96.90 -36.36
N ALA A 212 61.02 95.69 -36.83
CA ALA A 212 61.46 95.25 -38.14
C ALA A 212 60.76 96.04 -39.24
N CYS A 213 61.54 96.54 -40.21
CA CYS A 213 61.08 97.30 -41.37
C CYS A 213 60.25 98.56 -41.05
N GLY A 214 60.58 99.23 -39.95
CA GLY A 214 60.05 100.54 -39.57
C GLY A 214 60.53 101.68 -40.50
N PRO A 215 59.89 102.85 -40.44
CA PRO A 215 60.41 104.05 -41.09
C PRO A 215 61.74 104.43 -40.45
N SER A 216 62.85 104.30 -41.19
CA SER A 216 64.18 104.69 -40.73
C SER A 216 64.17 106.14 -40.23
N GLU A 217 64.34 106.38 -38.94
CA GLU A 217 64.50 107.73 -38.41
C GLU A 217 65.84 108.30 -38.91
N GLN A 218 65.78 109.39 -39.68
CA GLN A 218 66.92 110.27 -39.99
C GLN A 218 66.91 111.50 -39.10
#